data_AF-M2N589-F1
#
_entry.id   AF-M2N589-F1
#
_cell.length_a   1.000
_cell.length_b   1.000
_cell.length_c   1.000
_cell.angle_alpha   90.00
_cell.angle_beta   90.00
_cell.angle_gamma   90.00
#
_symmetry.space_group_name_H-M   'P 1'
#
loop_
_entity.id
_entity.type
_entity.pdbx_description
1 polymer ?
#
loop_
_entity_poly.entity_id
_entity_poly.type
_entity_poly.pdbx_seq_one_letter_code
_entity_poly.pdbx_strand_id
1 'polypeptide(L)'
;KSKAQIIEERKANLPLPEQPPVASDFNSADGSTVNVGSGGVSDTFSKGNDALRGPATGDSAGVGREGLESGIPSDAVARGSKDKAGLKDTTGKDYG
;
A
#
# COMPACT_ATOMS: atom_id res chain seq x y z
N LYS A 1 26.79 11.39 37.73
CA LYS A 1 26.57 10.12 36.99
C LYS A 1 26.67 10.41 35.51
N SER A 2 27.49 9.67 34.75
CA SER A 2 27.51 9.78 33.29
C SER A 2 26.24 9.15 32.69
N LYS A 3 25.84 9.54 31.48
CA LYS A 3 24.69 8.91 30.79
C LYS A 3 24.86 7.39 30.67
N ALA A 4 26.09 6.93 30.46
CA ALA A 4 26.43 5.50 30.43
C ALA A 4 26.08 4.80 31.76
N GLN A 5 26.45 5.39 32.90
CA GLN A 5 26.15 4.84 34.22
C GLN A 5 24.63 4.75 34.49
N ILE A 6 23.86 5.75 34.04
CA ILE A 6 22.39 5.75 34.21
C ILE A 6 21.74 4.65 33.36
N ILE A 7 22.24 4.41 32.15
CA ILE A 7 21.72 3.37 31.26
C ILE A 7 22.00 1.97 31.81
N GLU A 8 23.19 1.76 32.36
CA GLU A 8 23.59 0.47 32.95
C GLU A 8 22.78 0.15 34.21
N GLU A 9 22.60 1.13 35.09
CA GLU A 9 21.74 1.04 36.28
C GLU A 9 20.28 0.70 35.92
N ARG A 10 19.74 1.24 34.82
CA ARG A 10 18.37 0.97 34.35
C ARG A 10 18.24 -0.38 33.64
N LYS A 11 19.24 -0.81 32.88
CA LYS A 11 19.27 -2.14 32.24
C LYS A 11 19.30 -3.26 33.27
N ALA A 12 20.09 -3.11 34.33
CA ALA A 12 20.21 -4.11 35.38
C ALA A 12 18.91 -4.28 36.22
N ASN A 13 18.09 -3.23 36.30
CA ASN A 13 16.82 -3.23 37.02
C ASN A 13 15.60 -3.56 36.13
N LEU A 14 15.81 -3.92 34.86
CA LEU A 14 14.71 -4.32 34.01
C LEU A 14 14.29 -5.75 34.38
N PRO A 15 13.04 -5.97 34.86
CA PRO A 15 12.59 -7.32 35.19
C PRO A 15 12.73 -8.21 33.96
N LEU A 16 13.36 -9.37 34.17
CA LEU A 16 13.41 -10.39 33.14
C LEU A 16 11.97 -10.83 32.85
N PRO A 17 11.60 -10.99 31.57
CA PRO A 17 10.31 -11.57 31.24
C PRO A 17 10.19 -12.95 31.92
N GLU A 18 9.17 -13.10 32.77
CA GLU A 18 8.90 -14.34 33.52
C GLU A 18 8.62 -15.54 32.61
N GLN A 19 8.25 -15.28 31.36
CA GLN A 19 8.04 -16.31 30.35
C GLN A 19 9.00 -16.09 29.19
N PRO A 20 9.64 -17.16 28.68
CA PRO A 20 10.40 -17.07 27.44
C PRO A 20 9.48 -16.48 26.35
N PRO A 21 10.01 -15.70 25.39
CA PRO A 21 9.21 -15.25 24.27
C PRO A 21 8.62 -16.49 23.60
N VAL A 22 7.30 -16.65 23.73
CA VAL A 22 6.57 -17.74 23.08
C VAL A 22 6.81 -17.56 21.59
N ALA A 23 7.17 -18.66 20.90
CA ALA A 23 7.35 -18.64 19.46
C ALA A 23 6.10 -18.00 18.82
N SER A 24 6.29 -17.03 17.92
CA SER A 24 5.18 -16.42 17.21
C SER A 24 4.34 -17.52 16.57
N ASP A 25 3.07 -17.63 16.95
CA ASP A 25 2.12 -18.54 16.32
C ASP A 25 1.86 -18.01 14.91
N PHE A 26 2.58 -18.57 13.93
CA PHE A 26 2.48 -18.21 12.52
C PHE A 26 1.06 -18.42 11.95
N ASN A 27 0.13 -19.06 12.68
CA ASN A 27 -1.30 -19.05 12.34
C ASN A 27 -1.96 -17.66 12.51
N SER A 28 -1.26 -16.69 13.09
CA SER A 28 -1.65 -15.27 13.10
C SER A 28 -1.61 -14.62 11.70
N ALA A 29 -1.28 -15.37 10.65
CA ALA A 29 -1.46 -14.96 9.26
C ALA A 29 -2.88 -15.20 8.72
N ASP A 30 -3.70 -16.00 9.41
CA ASP A 30 -5.14 -16.04 9.13
C ASP A 30 -5.79 -14.80 9.74
N GLY A 31 -6.13 -13.84 8.87
CA GLY A 31 -6.78 -12.58 9.24
C GLY A 31 -8.09 -12.76 10.03
N SER A 32 -8.65 -13.98 10.10
CA SER A 32 -9.85 -14.30 10.87
C SER A 32 -9.61 -14.65 12.35
N THR A 33 -8.38 -15.02 12.74
CA THR A 33 -8.05 -15.47 14.10
C THR A 33 -7.26 -14.44 14.91
N VAL A 34 -6.69 -13.44 14.26
CA VAL A 34 -6.08 -12.30 14.94
C VAL A 34 -7.15 -11.44 15.60
N ASN A 35 -6.97 -11.11 16.88
CA ASN A 35 -7.83 -10.21 17.67
C ASN A 35 -7.83 -8.74 17.16
N VAL A 36 -7.61 -8.50 15.87
CA VAL A 36 -8.09 -7.29 15.22
C VAL A 36 -9.60 -7.49 15.14
N GLY A 37 -10.34 -6.81 16.00
CA GLY A 37 -11.79 -6.83 15.93
C GLY A 37 -12.18 -6.58 14.49
N SER A 38 -12.75 -7.59 13.83
CA SER A 38 -13.50 -7.38 12.61
C SER A 38 -14.59 -6.41 13.03
N GLY A 39 -14.33 -5.11 12.83
CA GLY A 39 -15.26 -4.04 13.13
C GLY A 39 -16.52 -4.39 12.36
N GLY A 40 -17.43 -5.04 13.06
CA GLY A 40 -18.65 -5.55 12.50
C GLY A 40 -19.43 -4.33 12.12
N VAL A 41 -19.34 -3.90 10.87
CA VAL A 41 -20.32 -2.99 10.32
C VAL A 41 -21.57 -3.82 10.08
N SER A 42 -22.25 -4.15 11.18
CA SER A 42 -23.64 -4.57 11.16
C SER A 42 -24.46 -3.31 11.00
N ASP A 43 -24.42 -2.75 9.80
CA ASP A 43 -25.49 -1.86 9.38
C ASP A 43 -26.04 -2.39 8.06
N THR A 44 -27.36 -2.37 7.95
CA THR A 44 -28.08 -2.81 6.77
C THR A 44 -27.80 -1.82 5.64
N PHE A 45 -26.74 -2.07 4.88
CA PHE A 45 -26.41 -1.26 3.72
C PHE A 45 -27.52 -1.39 2.67
N SER A 46 -28.26 -0.30 2.46
CA SER A 46 -29.33 -0.22 1.44
C SER A 46 -28.83 -0.35 -0.01
N LYS A 47 -27.51 -0.38 -0.20
CA LYS A 47 -26.82 -0.61 -1.47
C LYS A 47 -25.89 -1.79 -1.24
N GLY A 48 -26.07 -2.85 -2.02
CA GLY A 48 -25.50 -4.17 -1.76
C GLY A 48 -24.01 -4.19 -1.40
N ASN A 49 -23.65 -5.27 -0.69
CA ASN A 49 -22.35 -5.70 -0.18
C ASN A 49 -21.14 -5.63 -1.16
N ASP A 50 -21.35 -5.21 -2.40
CA ASP A 50 -20.32 -5.01 -3.43
C ASP A 50 -19.37 -3.85 -3.08
N ALA A 51 -19.85 -2.84 -2.34
CA ALA A 51 -19.01 -1.73 -1.86
C ALA A 51 -17.96 -2.16 -0.80
N LEU A 52 -18.16 -3.30 -0.14
CA LEU A 52 -17.27 -3.82 0.91
C LEU A 52 -16.40 -4.97 0.43
N ARG A 53 -16.84 -5.71 -0.60
CA ARG A 53 -16.16 -6.93 -1.08
C ARG A 53 -15.65 -6.83 -2.52
N GLY A 54 -16.14 -5.87 -3.29
CA GLY A 54 -15.61 -5.52 -4.59
C GLY A 54 -14.41 -4.59 -4.46
N PRO A 55 -13.57 -4.48 -5.51
CA PRO A 55 -12.54 -3.46 -5.52
C PRO A 55 -13.21 -2.08 -5.39
N ALA A 56 -12.62 -1.18 -4.59
CA ALA A 56 -13.10 0.20 -4.43
C ALA A 56 -12.81 1.05 -5.68
N THR A 57 -13.22 0.58 -6.85
CA THR A 57 -13.17 1.31 -8.12
C THR A 57 -14.35 2.26 -8.17
N GLY A 58 -14.35 3.28 -7.30
CA GLY A 58 -15.20 4.44 -7.50
C GLY A 58 -14.93 4.99 -8.90
N ASP A 59 -16.00 5.20 -9.67
CA ASP A 59 -16.07 5.68 -11.06
C ASP A 59 -14.69 5.85 -11.73
N SER A 60 -14.03 4.73 -12.04
CA SER A 60 -12.66 4.74 -12.56
C SER A 60 -12.60 5.01 -14.06
N ALA A 61 -13.67 5.61 -14.60
CA ALA A 61 -13.75 6.09 -15.97
C ALA A 61 -12.82 7.31 -16.11
N GLY A 62 -11.56 7.06 -16.44
CA GLY A 62 -10.55 8.11 -16.64
C GLY A 62 -9.25 7.95 -15.83
N VAL A 63 -9.11 6.91 -14.99
CA VAL A 63 -7.84 6.64 -14.27
C VAL A 63 -6.85 5.90 -15.18
N GLY A 64 -6.65 6.45 -16.38
CA GLY A 64 -5.79 5.93 -17.43
C GLY A 64 -5.11 7.07 -18.17
N ARG A 65 -4.18 6.72 -19.06
CA ARG A 65 -3.56 7.71 -19.94
C ARG A 65 -4.60 8.14 -20.98
N GLU A 66 -5.13 9.35 -20.82
CA GLU A 66 -6.06 9.92 -21.78
C GLU A 66 -5.32 10.25 -23.08
N GLY A 67 -5.85 9.75 -24.21
CA GLY A 67 -5.37 10.13 -25.51
C GLY A 67 -5.69 11.60 -25.74
N LEU A 68 -4.68 12.40 -26.07
CA LEU A 68 -4.92 13.74 -26.55
C LEU A 68 -5.70 13.65 -27.87
N GLU A 69 -6.54 14.64 -28.16
CA GLU A 69 -7.39 14.70 -29.36
C GLU A 69 -6.64 14.57 -30.71
N SER A 70 -5.30 14.61 -30.67
CA SER A 70 -4.38 14.44 -31.80
C SER A 70 -3.63 13.09 -31.85
N GLY A 71 -3.96 12.11 -31.00
CA GLY A 71 -3.35 10.77 -31.00
C GLY A 71 -2.81 10.30 -29.65
N ILE A 72 -2.39 9.03 -29.60
CA ILE A 72 -1.82 8.41 -28.39
C ILE A 72 -0.42 9.01 -28.11
N PRO A 73 -0.12 9.45 -26.88
CA PRO A 73 1.20 10.00 -26.55
C PRO A 73 2.29 8.91 -26.52
N SER A 74 3.53 9.27 -26.81
CA SER A 74 4.67 8.34 -26.96
C SER A 74 5.06 7.64 -25.64
N ASP A 75 4.73 8.24 -24.50
CA ASP A 75 4.89 7.66 -23.16
C ASP A 75 3.80 6.64 -22.80
N ALA A 76 2.73 6.56 -23.59
CA ALA A 76 1.65 5.60 -23.36
C ALA A 76 1.94 4.21 -23.91
N VAL A 77 3.04 4.02 -24.63
CA VAL A 77 3.47 2.73 -25.18
C VAL A 77 4.80 2.28 -24.54
N ALA A 78 5.15 1.01 -24.73
CA ALA A 78 6.44 0.50 -24.29
C ALA A 78 7.60 1.29 -24.95
N ARG A 79 8.71 1.50 -24.22
CA ARG A 79 9.87 2.30 -24.66
C ARG A 79 10.38 1.96 -26.07
N GLY A 80 10.31 0.70 -26.49
CA GLY A 80 10.73 0.26 -27.83
C GLY A 80 9.74 0.55 -28.97
N SER A 81 8.59 1.19 -28.68
CA SER A 81 7.55 1.53 -29.65
C SER A 81 7.22 3.02 -29.69
N LYS A 82 7.92 3.85 -28.90
CA LYS A 82 7.69 5.29 -28.80
C LYS A 82 7.93 6.05 -30.12
N ASP A 83 8.76 5.49 -31.00
CA ASP A 83 9.18 6.10 -32.28
C ASP A 83 8.33 5.64 -33.49
N LYS A 84 7.19 4.98 -33.25
CA LYS A 84 6.31 4.49 -34.32
C LYS A 84 5.41 5.60 -34.87
N ALA A 85 5.07 5.50 -36.16
CA ALA A 85 4.17 6.43 -36.82
C ALA A 85 2.79 6.46 -36.14
N GLY A 86 2.23 7.66 -35.98
CA GLY A 86 0.91 7.87 -35.37
C GLY A 86 0.92 8.12 -33.86
N LEU A 87 2.11 8.20 -33.23
CA LEU A 87 2.26 8.58 -31.83
C LEU A 87 2.70 10.04 -31.72
N LYS A 88 2.19 10.74 -30.71
CA LYS A 88 2.59 12.12 -30.41
C LYS A 88 3.80 12.11 -29.49
N ASP A 89 4.88 12.77 -29.90
CA ASP A 89 6.01 13.01 -29.00
C ASP A 89 5.60 13.97 -27.88
N THR A 90 5.62 13.47 -26.65
CA THR A 90 5.37 14.23 -25.42
C THR A 90 6.61 14.35 -24.54
N THR A 91 7.74 13.76 -24.95
CA THR A 91 9.02 14.04 -24.30
C THR A 91 9.42 15.47 -24.64
N GLY A 92 9.49 16.33 -23.63
CA GLY A 92 9.91 17.72 -23.81
C GLY A 92 11.30 17.80 -24.44
N LYS A 93 11.69 18.99 -24.92
CA LYS A 93 13.02 19.21 -25.49
C LYS A 93 14.09 18.77 -24.48
N ASP A 94 14.93 17.82 -24.86
CA ASP A 94 16.08 17.43 -24.07
C ASP A 94 17.07 18.61 -24.03
N TYR A 95 17.14 19.27 -22.87
CA TYR A 95 18.18 20.27 -22.57
C TYR A 95 19.40 19.51 -22.01
N GLY A 96 20.09 18.79 -22.89
CA GLY A 96 21.33 18.08 -22.57
C GLY A 96 22.45 19.01 -22.14
#